data_AF-A0A9P4HA07-F1
#
_entry.id   AF-A0A9P4HA07-F1
#
_cell.length_a   1.000
_cell.length_b   1.000
_cell.length_c   1.000
_cell.angle_alpha   90.00
_cell.angle_beta   90.00
_cell.angle_gamma   90.00
#
_symmetry.space_group_name_H-M   'P 1'
#
loop_
_entity.id
_entity.type
_entity.pdbx_description
1 polymer ?
#
loop_
_entity_poly.entity_id
_entity_poly.type
_entity_poly.pdbx_seq_one_letter_code
_entity_poly.pdbx_strand_id
1 'polypeptide(L)'
;MAAPKPKLTPIQEVLTAALNSPPAQRREDAFYEPKPQNFWSSDGRRWLQTEPTTHPVAIDRDSAFNPKVIRLVSWNIDVLAGFAEERMRAALQYLEQLISSTPNDIAVVVFLQEMGQSDLKQIQESLGIMRRFNIAERDGSNWLSPLYGTTTLIDRRLKISNIFRVPWISKFARDGLFVDLAFSKLGDDTKVLRLCNTHLESLVADPPIRPLQLAAAAEHLQKPEVAGALLAGDLNAIQPFDRTLHFDNNLHDAYLDLGGKEDSDAGYTWGQQVPQWMKDKFGCSRMDKILFQGAVQPVNFERIGMGVKVAENVMEEVEKEIEGGWVTDHYGIMGEFTLTDGWQLQKWDGDCGQEVRSRLS
;
A
#
# COMPACT_ATOMS: atom_id res chain seq x y z
N MET A 1 44.24 15.00 6.63
CA MET A 1 43.50 14.85 5.36
C MET A 1 42.05 14.67 5.71
N ALA A 2 41.15 15.55 5.25
CA ALA A 2 39.72 15.36 5.48
C ALA A 2 39.29 14.08 4.75
N ALA A 3 38.57 13.19 5.43
CA ALA A 3 37.99 12.03 4.78
C ALA A 3 37.11 12.49 3.61
N PRO A 4 37.15 11.82 2.44
CA PRO A 4 36.27 12.15 1.33
C PRO A 4 34.82 12.06 1.84
N LYS A 5 34.02 13.10 1.60
CA LYS A 5 32.60 13.05 1.93
C LYS A 5 31.98 11.84 1.20
N PRO A 6 31.16 11.01 1.87
CA PRO A 6 30.49 9.91 1.20
C PRO A 6 29.66 10.46 0.04
N LYS A 7 29.72 9.78 -1.11
CA LYS A 7 28.89 10.12 -2.26
C LYS A 7 27.44 9.79 -1.90
N LEU A 8 26.54 10.74 -2.14
CA LEU A 8 25.11 10.52 -1.99
C LEU A 8 24.62 9.51 -3.03
N THR A 9 23.63 8.71 -2.67
CA THR A 9 22.90 7.89 -3.63
C THR A 9 22.00 8.77 -4.51
N PRO A 10 21.59 8.32 -5.71
CA PRO A 10 20.71 9.12 -6.59
C PRO A 10 19.41 9.59 -5.90
N ILE A 11 18.85 8.77 -5.01
CA ILE A 11 17.63 9.13 -4.28
C ILE A 11 17.89 10.17 -3.19
N GLN A 12 19.04 10.09 -2.50
CA GLN A 12 19.47 11.12 -1.55
C GLN A 12 19.74 12.46 -2.23
N GLU A 13 20.25 12.46 -3.47
CA GLU A 13 20.43 13.66 -4.28
C GLU A 13 19.07 14.29 -4.64
N VAL A 14 18.10 13.49 -5.10
CA VAL A 14 16.74 13.97 -5.41
C VAL A 14 16.05 14.53 -4.18
N LEU A 15 16.14 13.87 -3.02
CA LEU A 15 15.59 14.39 -1.77
C LEU A 15 16.26 15.69 -1.33
N THR A 16 17.59 15.78 -1.44
CA THR A 16 18.33 17.00 -1.13
C THR A 16 17.91 18.15 -2.04
N ALA A 17 17.70 17.88 -3.33
CA ALA A 17 17.17 18.87 -4.27
C ALA A 17 15.74 19.29 -3.92
N ALA A 18 14.85 18.34 -3.59
CA ALA A 18 13.47 18.61 -3.19
C ALA A 18 13.43 19.48 -1.91
N LEU A 19 14.27 19.19 -0.92
CA LEU A 19 14.41 19.97 0.31
C LEU A 19 14.82 21.43 0.04
N ASN A 20 15.74 21.64 -0.90
CA ASN A 20 16.23 22.96 -1.26
C ASN A 20 15.31 23.72 -2.24
N SER A 21 14.26 23.08 -2.75
CA SER A 21 13.30 23.70 -3.66
C SER A 21 12.25 24.52 -2.91
N PRO A 22 11.59 25.51 -3.56
CA PRO A 22 10.46 26.23 -2.98
C PRO A 22 9.33 25.29 -2.53
N PRO A 23 8.38 25.74 -1.68
CA PRO A 23 7.19 24.96 -1.30
C PRO A 23 6.47 24.34 -2.50
N ALA A 24 5.80 23.19 -2.30
CA ALA A 24 5.05 22.53 -3.36
C ALA A 24 4.05 23.51 -3.99
N GLN A 25 4.06 23.59 -5.32
CA GLN A 25 3.18 24.49 -6.07
C GLN A 25 2.11 23.67 -6.78
N ARG A 26 0.90 24.24 -6.83
CA ARG A 26 -0.19 23.66 -7.61
C ARG A 26 0.16 23.74 -9.10
N ARG A 27 -0.04 22.62 -9.79
CA ARG A 27 0.08 22.50 -11.24
C ARG A 27 -1.26 22.74 -11.93
N GLU A 28 -1.27 22.68 -13.25
CA GLU A 28 -2.48 22.61 -14.06
C GLU A 28 -3.44 21.52 -13.56
N ASP A 29 -4.75 21.78 -13.56
CA ASP A 29 -5.75 20.86 -13.01
C ASP A 29 -5.71 19.47 -13.66
N ALA A 30 -5.41 19.41 -14.97
CA ALA A 30 -5.22 18.17 -15.72
C ALA A 30 -4.13 17.25 -15.13
N PHE A 31 -3.14 17.80 -14.41
CA PHE A 31 -2.12 16.98 -13.75
C PHE A 31 -2.71 16.11 -12.63
N TYR A 32 -3.76 16.59 -11.96
CA TYR A 32 -4.42 15.94 -10.84
C TYR A 32 -5.59 15.05 -11.27
N GLU A 33 -5.85 14.92 -12.57
CA GLU A 33 -6.88 14.01 -13.07
C GLU A 33 -6.47 12.54 -12.83
N PRO A 34 -7.44 11.66 -12.51
CA PRO A 34 -7.19 10.22 -12.40
C PRO A 34 -6.57 9.63 -13.67
N LYS A 35 -5.48 8.90 -13.49
CA LYS A 35 -4.75 8.21 -14.56
C LYS A 35 -5.05 6.71 -14.47
N PRO A 36 -5.92 6.16 -15.35
CA PRO A 36 -6.21 4.73 -15.34
C PRO A 36 -4.96 3.92 -15.71
N GLN A 37 -4.80 2.74 -15.12
CA GLN A 37 -3.74 1.80 -15.45
C GLN A 37 -4.23 0.35 -15.43
N ASN A 38 -3.51 -0.50 -16.16
CA ASN A 38 -3.72 -1.94 -16.13
C ASN A 38 -3.09 -2.57 -14.90
N PHE A 39 -3.47 -3.81 -14.61
CA PHE A 39 -2.83 -4.65 -13.61
C PHE A 39 -2.20 -5.87 -14.25
N TRP A 40 -1.55 -6.70 -13.44
CA TRP A 40 -0.84 -7.88 -13.93
C TRP A 40 -1.27 -9.11 -13.15
N SER A 41 -1.74 -10.11 -13.91
CA SER A 41 -2.12 -11.44 -13.40
C SER A 41 -1.07 -12.45 -13.82
N SER A 42 -0.82 -13.47 -13.00
CA SER A 42 0.10 -14.56 -13.39
C SER A 42 -0.65 -15.79 -13.93
N ASP A 43 -0.10 -16.40 -14.99
CA ASP A 43 -0.46 -17.75 -15.45
C ASP A 43 0.36 -18.85 -14.74
N GLY A 44 1.11 -18.49 -13.69
CA GLY A 44 2.02 -19.38 -12.97
C GLY A 44 3.42 -19.47 -13.58
N ARG A 45 3.67 -18.86 -14.75
CA ARG A 45 4.99 -18.80 -15.39
C ARG A 45 5.43 -17.38 -15.71
N ARG A 46 4.50 -16.51 -16.05
CA ARG A 46 4.76 -15.12 -16.44
C ARG A 46 3.65 -14.21 -15.94
N TRP A 47 3.95 -12.92 -15.93
CA TRP A 47 2.97 -11.86 -15.70
C TRP A 47 2.33 -11.43 -17.01
N LEU A 48 1.01 -11.36 -17.02
CA LEU A 48 0.18 -10.96 -18.15
C LEU A 48 -0.54 -9.66 -17.80
N GLN A 49 -0.38 -8.66 -18.65
CA GLN A 49 -1.12 -7.41 -18.52
C GLN A 49 -2.60 -7.72 -18.66
N THR A 50 -3.39 -7.27 -17.71
CA THR A 50 -4.83 -7.50 -17.62
C THR A 50 -5.52 -6.15 -17.48
N GLU A 51 -6.56 -5.95 -18.28
CA GLU A 51 -7.40 -4.76 -18.18
C GLU A 51 -8.44 -4.95 -17.06
N PRO A 52 -8.72 -3.90 -16.26
CA PRO A 52 -9.81 -3.95 -15.29
C PRO A 52 -11.15 -4.27 -15.96
N THR A 53 -11.95 -5.13 -15.34
CA THR A 53 -13.22 -5.55 -15.96
C THR A 53 -14.29 -4.49 -15.75
N THR A 54 -14.73 -3.87 -16.84
CA THR A 54 -15.76 -2.80 -16.82
C THR A 54 -17.19 -3.32 -16.74
N HIS A 55 -17.41 -4.63 -16.80
CA HIS A 55 -18.74 -5.24 -16.86
C HIS A 55 -19.16 -5.92 -15.54
N PRO A 56 -20.40 -5.68 -15.05
CA PRO A 56 -21.03 -6.54 -14.06
C PRO A 56 -21.09 -7.94 -14.66
N VAL A 57 -20.47 -8.91 -13.97
CA VAL A 57 -20.59 -10.32 -14.34
C VAL A 57 -21.64 -10.89 -13.39
N ALA A 58 -22.57 -11.68 -13.93
CA ALA A 58 -23.57 -12.35 -13.13
C ALA A 58 -22.89 -13.08 -11.96
N ILE A 59 -23.43 -12.91 -10.76
CA ILE A 59 -22.90 -13.56 -9.55
C ILE A 59 -22.92 -15.08 -9.79
N ASP A 60 -21.74 -15.68 -9.95
CA ASP A 60 -21.59 -17.14 -9.86
C ASP A 60 -21.81 -17.54 -8.40
N ARG A 61 -22.98 -18.13 -8.12
CA ARG A 61 -23.41 -18.53 -6.77
C ARG A 61 -22.72 -19.80 -6.29
N ASP A 62 -22.00 -20.52 -7.16
CA ASP A 62 -21.33 -21.79 -6.83
C ASP A 62 -19.81 -21.65 -6.56
N SER A 63 -19.34 -20.41 -6.38
CA SER A 63 -17.96 -20.13 -6.03
C SER A 63 -17.65 -20.44 -4.55
N ALA A 64 -16.70 -21.34 -4.29
CA ALA A 64 -16.18 -21.67 -2.96
C ALA A 64 -15.47 -20.51 -2.22
N PHE A 65 -15.28 -19.35 -2.86
CA PHE A 65 -14.66 -18.17 -2.24
C PHE A 65 -15.71 -17.06 -2.04
N ASN A 66 -16.08 -16.82 -0.78
CA ASN A 66 -16.96 -15.72 -0.36
C ASN A 66 -16.35 -15.05 0.88
N PRO A 67 -15.32 -14.20 0.70
CA PRO A 67 -14.64 -13.60 1.83
C PRO A 67 -15.59 -12.66 2.57
N LYS A 68 -15.77 -12.89 3.87
CA LYS A 68 -16.51 -11.98 4.76
C LYS A 68 -15.60 -10.92 5.38
N VAL A 69 -14.30 -11.16 5.33
CA VAL A 69 -13.27 -10.29 5.88
C VAL A 69 -12.24 -10.00 4.79
N ILE A 70 -11.87 -8.72 4.69
CA ILE A 70 -10.69 -8.27 3.97
C ILE A 70 -9.62 -7.88 4.99
N ARG A 71 -8.43 -8.45 4.83
CA ARG A 71 -7.23 -8.10 5.58
C ARG A 71 -6.39 -7.17 4.72
N LEU A 72 -6.16 -5.96 5.21
CA LEU A 72 -5.31 -4.96 4.58
C LEU A 72 -4.00 -4.86 5.35
N VAL A 73 -2.90 -5.15 4.68
CA VAL A 73 -1.54 -4.92 5.17
C VAL A 73 -1.00 -3.65 4.52
N SER A 74 -0.34 -2.79 5.28
CA SER A 74 0.40 -1.65 4.75
C SER A 74 1.78 -1.55 5.36
N TRP A 75 2.81 -1.31 4.54
CA TRP A 75 4.18 -1.22 5.02
C TRP A 75 5.06 -0.33 4.12
N ASN A 76 5.70 0.68 4.72
CA ASN A 76 6.79 1.44 4.10
C ASN A 76 8.10 0.61 4.16
N ILE A 77 8.73 0.37 3.01
CA ILE A 77 9.92 -0.49 2.87
C ILE A 77 11.24 0.31 2.92
N ASP A 78 11.19 1.63 3.07
CA ASP A 78 12.33 2.55 3.17
C ASP A 78 13.28 2.42 1.98
N VAL A 79 13.01 3.16 0.91
CA VAL A 79 13.85 3.16 -0.30
C VAL A 79 15.20 3.87 -0.08
N LEU A 80 15.38 4.56 1.05
CA LEU A 80 16.52 5.43 1.30
C LEU A 80 17.69 4.70 1.94
N ALA A 81 17.41 3.63 2.68
CA ALA A 81 18.44 2.77 3.24
C ALA A 81 19.15 1.90 2.17
N GLY A 82 20.42 1.59 2.44
CA GLY A 82 21.23 0.69 1.60
C GLY A 82 20.69 -0.75 1.57
N PHE A 83 21.38 -1.64 0.85
CA PHE A 83 21.05 -3.08 0.81
C PHE A 83 19.59 -3.38 0.45
N ALA A 84 19.06 -2.64 -0.53
CA ALA A 84 17.65 -2.71 -0.91
C ALA A 84 17.23 -4.15 -1.27
N GLU A 85 18.06 -4.88 -2.01
CA GLU A 85 17.72 -6.25 -2.42
C GLU A 85 17.63 -7.21 -1.23
N GLU A 86 18.59 -7.16 -0.31
CA GLU A 86 18.65 -7.99 0.88
C GLU A 86 17.50 -7.70 1.84
N ARG A 87 17.21 -6.41 2.06
CA ARG A 87 16.10 -5.96 2.93
C ARG A 87 14.77 -6.38 2.36
N MET A 88 14.52 -6.13 1.08
CA MET A 88 13.27 -6.50 0.43
C MET A 88 13.07 -8.01 0.36
N ARG A 89 14.13 -8.80 0.17
CA ARG A 89 14.06 -10.28 0.25
C ARG A 89 13.55 -10.75 1.61
N ALA A 90 14.12 -10.21 2.69
CA ALA A 90 13.70 -10.54 4.05
C ALA A 90 12.28 -10.03 4.37
N ALA A 91 11.92 -8.83 3.89
CA ALA A 91 10.57 -8.29 4.01
C ALA A 91 9.54 -9.18 3.29
N LEU A 92 9.82 -9.62 2.05
CA LEU A 92 8.96 -10.55 1.32
C LEU A 92 8.83 -11.89 2.02
N GLN A 93 9.93 -12.44 2.56
CA GLN A 93 9.87 -13.69 3.33
C GLN A 93 8.96 -13.56 4.55
N TYR A 94 9.07 -12.45 5.29
CA TYR A 94 8.19 -12.16 6.42
C TYR A 94 6.72 -12.04 5.99
N LEU A 95 6.44 -11.27 4.93
CA LEU A 95 5.09 -11.12 4.39
C LEU A 95 4.53 -12.46 3.92
N GLU A 96 5.30 -13.29 3.21
CA GLU A 96 4.87 -14.61 2.77
C GLU A 96 4.50 -15.52 3.94
N GLN A 97 5.26 -15.50 5.05
CA GLN A 97 4.93 -16.25 6.26
C GLN A 97 3.63 -15.76 6.91
N LEU A 98 3.50 -14.44 7.09
CA LEU A 98 2.30 -13.80 7.64
C LEU A 98 1.06 -14.16 6.79
N ILE A 99 1.20 -14.06 5.48
CA ILE A 99 0.15 -14.33 4.50
C ILE A 99 -0.19 -15.83 4.47
N SER A 100 0.79 -16.73 4.53
CA SER A 100 0.57 -18.18 4.56
C SER A 100 -0.19 -18.65 5.80
N SER A 101 -0.07 -17.92 6.91
CA SER A 101 -0.86 -18.18 8.13
C SER A 101 -2.31 -17.67 8.05
N THR A 102 -2.65 -16.89 7.03
CA THR A 102 -3.99 -16.29 6.89
C THR A 102 -5.00 -17.34 6.41
N PRO A 103 -6.15 -17.50 7.10
CA PRO A 103 -7.24 -18.38 6.66
C PRO A 103 -7.68 -18.12 5.22
N ASN A 104 -8.07 -19.20 4.52
CA ASN A 104 -8.45 -19.12 3.10
C ASN A 104 -9.75 -18.33 2.86
N ASP A 105 -10.60 -18.15 3.85
CA ASP A 105 -11.82 -17.35 3.77
C ASP A 105 -11.58 -15.85 4.00
N ILE A 106 -10.35 -15.44 4.29
CA ILE A 106 -9.94 -14.03 4.36
C ILE A 106 -9.26 -13.63 3.04
N ALA A 107 -9.74 -12.54 2.45
CA ALA A 107 -9.08 -11.92 1.30
C ALA A 107 -7.94 -11.01 1.78
N VAL A 108 -6.79 -11.02 1.11
CA VAL A 108 -5.63 -10.22 1.52
C VAL A 108 -5.27 -9.17 0.48
N VAL A 109 -5.06 -7.93 0.92
CA VAL A 109 -4.48 -6.87 0.09
C VAL A 109 -3.25 -6.32 0.81
N VAL A 110 -2.17 -6.07 0.07
CA VAL A 110 -0.92 -5.53 0.61
C VAL A 110 -0.60 -4.23 -0.10
N PHE A 111 -0.40 -3.18 0.68
CA PHE A 111 0.10 -1.87 0.25
C PHE A 111 1.55 -1.73 0.63
N LEU A 112 2.39 -1.40 -0.34
CA LEU A 112 3.78 -1.08 -0.08
C LEU A 112 4.08 0.35 -0.55
N GLN A 113 4.84 1.08 0.26
CA GLN A 113 5.32 2.43 -0.01
C GLN A 113 6.85 2.43 -0.02
N GLU A 114 7.42 3.47 -0.64
CA GLU A 114 8.88 3.60 -0.80
C GLU A 114 9.51 2.36 -1.42
N MET A 115 8.95 1.96 -2.55
CA MET A 115 9.47 0.85 -3.34
C MET A 115 10.49 1.36 -4.33
N GLY A 116 11.63 0.68 -4.47
CA GLY A 116 12.57 0.84 -5.57
C GLY A 116 12.31 -0.12 -6.73
N GLN A 117 13.08 0.06 -7.82
CA GLN A 117 12.97 -0.79 -9.02
C GLN A 117 13.39 -2.25 -8.74
N SER A 118 14.42 -2.47 -7.91
CA SER A 118 14.85 -3.80 -7.46
C SER A 118 13.74 -4.52 -6.69
N ASP A 119 12.92 -3.79 -5.96
CA ASP A 119 11.88 -4.36 -5.10
C ASP A 119 10.71 -4.87 -5.94
N LEU A 120 10.30 -4.09 -6.96
CA LEU A 120 9.32 -4.53 -7.96
C LEU A 120 9.81 -5.77 -8.72
N LYS A 121 11.11 -5.86 -9.00
CA LYS A 121 11.69 -7.06 -9.63
C LYS A 121 11.59 -8.28 -8.72
N GLN A 122 11.93 -8.15 -7.44
CA GLN A 122 11.81 -9.27 -6.48
C GLN A 122 10.36 -9.71 -6.27
N ILE A 123 9.40 -8.78 -6.25
CA ILE A 123 7.96 -9.09 -6.23
C ILE A 123 7.57 -9.93 -7.45
N GLN A 124 8.03 -9.55 -8.65
CA GLN A 124 7.75 -10.29 -9.87
C GLN A 124 8.35 -11.69 -9.87
N GLU A 125 9.52 -11.87 -9.25
CA GLU A 125 10.24 -13.14 -9.20
C GLU A 125 9.76 -14.06 -8.07
N SER A 126 8.99 -13.55 -7.10
CA SER A 126 8.42 -14.39 -6.03
C SER A 126 7.30 -15.28 -6.55
N LEU A 127 7.53 -16.59 -6.48
CA LEU A 127 6.51 -17.61 -6.78
C LEU A 127 5.33 -17.55 -5.80
N GLY A 128 5.57 -17.18 -4.54
CA GLY A 128 4.52 -17.02 -3.53
C GLY A 128 3.57 -15.90 -3.92
N ILE A 129 4.12 -14.76 -4.32
CA ILE A 129 3.35 -13.62 -4.82
C ILE A 129 2.63 -13.98 -6.11
N MET A 130 3.32 -14.53 -7.12
CA MET A 130 2.73 -14.92 -8.40
C MET A 130 1.50 -15.83 -8.26
N ARG A 131 1.52 -16.76 -7.29
CA ARG A 131 0.41 -17.70 -7.10
C ARG A 131 -0.81 -17.06 -6.45
N ARG A 132 -0.60 -16.11 -5.54
CA ARG A 132 -1.64 -15.58 -4.65
C ARG A 132 -2.16 -14.20 -5.02
N PHE A 133 -1.36 -13.38 -5.71
CA PHE A 133 -1.69 -11.98 -5.95
C PHE A 133 -1.67 -11.62 -7.44
N ASN A 134 -2.57 -10.72 -7.79
CA ASN A 134 -2.39 -9.78 -8.89
C ASN A 134 -1.55 -8.60 -8.39
N ILE A 135 -0.76 -7.98 -9.28
CA ILE A 135 0.06 -6.82 -8.93
C ILE A 135 -0.37 -5.60 -9.73
N ALA A 136 -0.45 -4.44 -9.07
CA ALA A 136 -0.80 -3.18 -9.72
C ALA A 136 0.35 -2.64 -10.59
N GLU A 137 1.60 -2.89 -10.16
CA GLU A 137 2.81 -2.41 -10.85
C GLU A 137 3.69 -3.57 -11.31
N ARG A 138 4.07 -3.53 -12.58
CA ARG A 138 5.14 -4.40 -13.12
C ARG A 138 6.51 -3.72 -13.03
N ASP A 139 6.55 -2.42 -13.20
CA ASP A 139 7.74 -1.59 -13.13
C ASP A 139 7.33 -0.20 -12.66
N GLY A 140 8.28 0.71 -12.46
CA GLY A 140 7.98 2.07 -11.99
C GLY A 140 7.45 3.03 -13.07
N SER A 141 6.99 2.56 -14.24
CA SER A 141 6.55 3.45 -15.33
C SER A 141 5.32 4.31 -14.98
N ASN A 142 4.47 3.85 -14.06
CA ASN A 142 3.31 4.61 -13.59
C ASN A 142 3.64 5.58 -12.45
N TRP A 143 4.85 5.53 -11.88
CA TRP A 143 5.25 6.40 -10.79
C TRP A 143 5.58 7.81 -11.28
N LEU A 144 5.26 8.82 -10.45
CA LEU A 144 5.65 10.20 -10.72
C LEU A 144 7.16 10.44 -10.54
N SER A 145 7.81 9.62 -9.71
CA SER A 145 9.26 9.61 -9.52
C SER A 145 9.87 8.42 -10.25
N PRO A 146 11.00 8.58 -10.95
CA PRO A 146 11.68 7.45 -11.59
C PRO A 146 12.38 6.53 -10.56
N LEU A 147 12.54 7.00 -9.31
CA LEU A 147 13.35 6.33 -8.30
C LEU A 147 12.53 5.52 -7.29
N TYR A 148 11.29 5.95 -7.01
CA TYR A 148 10.47 5.30 -6.00
C TYR A 148 8.97 5.51 -6.23
N GLY A 149 8.17 4.65 -5.61
CA GLY A 149 6.72 4.83 -5.57
C GLY A 149 6.02 3.82 -4.68
N THR A 150 4.74 3.61 -4.97
CA THR A 150 3.86 2.68 -4.25
C THR A 150 3.48 1.50 -5.13
N THR A 151 3.14 0.36 -4.55
CA THR A 151 2.50 -0.75 -5.27
C THR A 151 1.46 -1.44 -4.41
N THR A 152 0.52 -2.11 -5.05
CA THR A 152 -0.54 -2.88 -4.38
C THR A 152 -0.52 -4.31 -4.89
N LEU A 153 -0.52 -5.27 -3.96
CA LEU A 153 -0.73 -6.69 -4.22
C LEU A 153 -2.19 -7.03 -3.85
N ILE A 154 -2.96 -7.52 -4.82
CA ILE A 154 -4.39 -7.79 -4.66
C ILE A 154 -4.60 -9.30 -4.69
N ASP A 155 -5.30 -9.88 -3.71
CA ASP A 155 -5.65 -11.31 -3.73
C ASP A 155 -6.25 -11.69 -5.10
N ARG A 156 -5.62 -12.64 -5.78
CA ARG A 156 -5.94 -13.00 -7.18
C ARG A 156 -7.36 -13.54 -7.35
N ARG A 157 -8.01 -13.92 -6.25
CA ARG A 157 -9.41 -14.39 -6.24
C ARG A 157 -10.41 -13.23 -6.32
N LEU A 158 -9.99 -11.99 -6.05
CA LEU A 158 -10.86 -10.82 -6.07
C LEU A 158 -11.02 -10.25 -7.48
N LYS A 159 -12.24 -9.83 -7.81
CA LYS A 159 -12.49 -9.16 -9.09
C LYS A 159 -12.12 -7.68 -9.03
N ILE A 160 -11.15 -7.29 -9.85
CA ILE A 160 -10.69 -5.91 -9.99
C ILE A 160 -11.50 -5.21 -11.08
N SER A 161 -12.24 -4.16 -10.68
CA SER A 161 -13.08 -3.35 -11.57
C SER A 161 -12.33 -2.18 -12.18
N ASN A 162 -11.39 -1.58 -11.43
CA ASN A 162 -10.61 -0.43 -11.89
C ASN A 162 -9.29 -0.32 -11.12
N ILE A 163 -8.25 0.23 -11.75
CA ILE A 163 -7.04 0.72 -11.07
C ILE A 163 -6.67 2.07 -11.68
N PHE A 164 -6.38 3.06 -10.84
CA PHE A 164 -5.97 4.38 -11.29
C PHE A 164 -5.08 5.07 -10.26
N ARG A 165 -4.24 5.99 -10.72
CA ARG A 165 -3.43 6.87 -9.87
C ARG A 165 -3.93 8.30 -9.90
N VAL A 166 -3.90 8.97 -8.76
CA VAL A 166 -4.19 10.40 -8.66
C VAL A 166 -2.97 11.10 -8.08
N PRO A 167 -2.29 11.95 -8.86
CA PRO A 167 -1.18 12.75 -8.36
C PRO A 167 -1.62 13.70 -7.25
N TRP A 168 -0.77 13.92 -6.27
CA TRP A 168 -0.99 14.92 -5.23
C TRP A 168 -0.18 16.19 -5.48
N ILE A 169 -0.62 17.31 -4.88
CA ILE A 169 0.28 18.45 -4.73
C ILE A 169 1.43 18.02 -3.81
N SER A 170 2.66 18.05 -4.32
CA SER A 170 3.79 17.44 -3.61
C SER A 170 5.15 17.92 -4.11
N LYS A 171 6.15 17.95 -3.20
CA LYS A 171 7.58 18.03 -3.55
C LYS A 171 8.19 16.67 -3.82
N PHE A 172 7.63 15.64 -3.20
CA PHE A 172 8.15 14.26 -3.21
C PHE A 172 7.36 13.38 -4.19
N ALA A 173 6.77 13.96 -5.23
CA ALA A 173 6.08 13.22 -6.28
C ALA A 173 5.05 12.21 -5.73
N ARG A 174 4.33 12.59 -4.67
CA ARG A 174 3.34 11.73 -3.99
C ARG A 174 2.07 11.59 -4.81
N ASP A 175 1.43 10.42 -4.69
CA ASP A 175 0.16 10.08 -5.32
C ASP A 175 -0.67 9.10 -4.48
N GLY A 176 -1.91 8.87 -4.91
CA GLY A 176 -2.76 7.79 -4.42
C GLY A 176 -2.93 6.74 -5.50
N LEU A 177 -2.58 5.49 -5.21
CA LEU A 177 -2.87 4.33 -6.04
C LEU A 177 -4.20 3.72 -5.59
N PHE A 178 -5.23 3.89 -6.43
CA PHE A 178 -6.57 3.41 -6.18
C PHE A 178 -6.83 2.07 -6.86
N VAL A 179 -7.48 1.16 -6.15
CA VAL A 179 -7.97 -0.12 -6.67
C VAL A 179 -9.43 -0.27 -6.31
N ASP A 180 -10.28 -0.44 -7.31
CA ASP A 180 -11.69 -0.75 -7.13
C ASP A 180 -11.91 -2.25 -7.24
N LEU A 181 -12.45 -2.84 -6.16
CA LEU A 181 -12.89 -4.22 -6.14
C LEU A 181 -14.40 -4.28 -6.37
N ALA A 182 -14.86 -5.16 -7.26
CA ALA A 182 -16.27 -5.35 -7.52
C ALA A 182 -17.00 -5.77 -6.24
N PHE A 183 -18.07 -5.04 -5.89
CA PHE A 183 -18.73 -5.15 -4.59
C PHE A 183 -20.24 -5.15 -4.80
N SER A 184 -20.91 -6.25 -4.45
CA SER A 184 -22.34 -6.43 -4.73
C SER A 184 -23.15 -6.71 -3.49
N LYS A 185 -24.42 -6.32 -3.56
CA LYS A 185 -25.48 -6.61 -2.60
C LYS A 185 -26.71 -7.06 -3.41
N LEU A 186 -27.64 -7.75 -2.76
CA LEU A 186 -28.89 -8.15 -3.41
C LEU A 186 -29.59 -6.92 -4.05
N GLY A 187 -29.70 -6.91 -5.37
CA GLY A 187 -30.30 -5.82 -6.14
C GLY A 187 -29.36 -4.68 -6.54
N ASP A 188 -28.07 -4.73 -6.19
CA ASP A 188 -27.06 -3.75 -6.62
C ASP A 188 -25.68 -4.42 -6.82
N ASP A 189 -25.26 -4.56 -8.07
CA ASP A 189 -23.96 -5.09 -8.48
C ASP A 189 -23.05 -4.03 -9.12
N THR A 190 -23.40 -2.75 -8.95
CA THR A 190 -22.75 -1.61 -9.62
C THR A 190 -21.71 -0.89 -8.77
N LYS A 191 -21.60 -1.26 -7.48
CA LYS A 191 -20.72 -0.60 -6.52
C LYS A 191 -19.35 -1.24 -6.42
N VAL A 192 -18.45 -0.51 -5.78
CA VAL A 192 -17.08 -0.95 -5.50
C VAL A 192 -16.71 -0.79 -4.03
N LEU A 193 -15.80 -1.65 -3.58
CA LEU A 193 -14.95 -1.40 -2.42
C LEU A 193 -13.69 -0.72 -2.96
N ARG A 194 -13.52 0.57 -2.66
CA ARG A 194 -12.38 1.37 -3.14
C ARG A 194 -11.23 1.35 -2.15
N LEU A 195 -10.08 0.93 -2.61
CA LEU A 195 -8.85 0.85 -1.84
C LEU A 195 -7.90 1.96 -2.30
N CYS A 196 -7.21 2.64 -1.38
CA CYS A 196 -6.23 3.69 -1.69
C CYS A 196 -4.92 3.47 -0.93
N ASN A 197 -3.87 3.11 -1.66
CA ASN A 197 -2.50 3.08 -1.15
C ASN A 197 -1.84 4.44 -1.40
N THR A 198 -1.37 5.10 -0.35
CA THR A 198 -0.70 6.40 -0.50
C THR A 198 0.49 6.55 0.45
N HIS A 199 1.42 7.42 0.06
CA HIS A 199 2.45 7.96 0.93
C HIS A 199 2.28 9.48 0.89
N LEU A 200 1.88 10.10 1.99
CA LEU A 200 1.61 11.55 2.03
C LEU A 200 2.90 12.40 2.12
N GLU A 201 2.78 13.72 2.07
CA GLU A 201 3.94 14.61 2.11
C GLU A 201 4.81 14.37 3.34
N SER A 202 6.07 14.01 3.08
CA SER A 202 7.06 13.79 4.13
C SER A 202 7.54 15.10 4.74
N LEU A 203 8.07 14.99 5.96
CA LEU A 203 8.65 16.09 6.71
C LEU A 203 7.63 17.21 7.01
N VAL A 204 8.11 18.25 7.70
CA VAL A 204 7.33 19.45 7.96
C VAL A 204 7.33 20.33 6.71
N ALA A 205 6.14 20.72 6.26
CA ALA A 205 5.96 21.66 5.18
C ALA A 205 5.28 22.95 5.68
N ASP A 206 5.71 24.09 5.13
CA ASP A 206 5.09 25.40 5.35
C ASP A 206 4.87 26.09 3.99
N PRO A 207 3.60 26.24 3.53
CA PRO A 207 2.36 25.82 4.21
C PRO A 207 2.21 24.28 4.29
N PRO A 208 1.36 23.76 5.21
CA PRO A 208 1.14 22.33 5.35
C PRO A 208 0.42 21.74 4.13
N ILE A 209 0.92 20.59 3.64
CA ILE A 209 0.45 19.97 2.39
C ILE A 209 -0.44 18.74 2.63
N ARG A 210 -0.14 17.92 3.64
CA ARG A 210 -0.91 16.70 3.95
C ARG A 210 -2.43 16.91 4.10
N PRO A 211 -2.93 18.03 4.69
CA PRO A 211 -4.37 18.27 4.73
C PRO A 211 -5.01 18.33 3.33
N LEU A 212 -4.32 18.95 2.35
CA LEU A 212 -4.80 19.04 0.97
C LEU A 212 -4.80 17.67 0.28
N GLN A 213 -3.79 16.86 0.56
CA GLN A 213 -3.66 15.53 -0.05
C GLN A 213 -4.72 14.56 0.47
N LEU A 214 -4.95 14.54 1.79
CA LEU A 214 -5.98 13.66 2.36
C LEU A 214 -7.38 14.11 1.95
N ALA A 215 -7.62 15.42 1.82
CA ALA A 215 -8.87 15.93 1.27
C ALA A 215 -9.10 15.49 -0.18
N ALA A 216 -8.10 15.62 -1.04
CA ALA A 216 -8.18 15.12 -2.41
C ALA A 216 -8.45 13.61 -2.45
N ALA A 217 -7.78 12.82 -1.60
CA ALA A 217 -8.05 11.39 -1.50
C ALA A 217 -9.49 11.10 -1.06
N ALA A 218 -10.00 11.81 -0.04
CA ALA A 218 -11.35 11.63 0.48
C ALA A 218 -12.44 11.88 -0.57
N GLU A 219 -12.27 12.89 -1.44
CA GLU A 219 -13.17 13.15 -2.57
C GLU A 219 -13.31 11.91 -3.49
N HIS A 220 -12.21 11.19 -3.73
CA HIS A 220 -12.23 9.96 -4.52
C HIS A 220 -12.84 8.78 -3.76
N LEU A 221 -12.64 8.69 -2.44
CA LEU A 221 -13.19 7.62 -1.61
C LEU A 221 -14.71 7.76 -1.43
N GLN A 222 -15.26 8.97 -1.54
CA GLN A 222 -16.67 9.30 -1.27
C GLN A 222 -17.53 9.40 -2.53
N LYS A 223 -17.01 8.99 -3.69
CA LYS A 223 -17.80 9.01 -4.93
C LYS A 223 -19.02 8.08 -4.87
N PRO A 224 -20.11 8.39 -5.59
CA PRO A 224 -21.37 7.63 -5.49
C PRO A 224 -21.27 6.14 -5.82
N GLU A 225 -20.31 5.72 -6.65
CA GLU A 225 -20.07 4.31 -6.96
C GLU A 225 -19.37 3.53 -5.84
N VAL A 226 -18.83 4.21 -4.83
CA VAL A 226 -18.09 3.60 -3.72
C VAL A 226 -19.04 3.30 -2.57
N ALA A 227 -19.28 2.02 -2.29
CA ALA A 227 -20.12 1.61 -1.15
C ALA A 227 -19.31 1.45 0.14
N GLY A 228 -18.02 1.15 0.04
CA GLY A 228 -17.08 1.12 1.16
C GLY A 228 -15.69 1.51 0.70
N ALA A 229 -14.88 2.06 1.59
CA ALA A 229 -13.53 2.50 1.24
C ALA A 229 -12.51 2.22 2.33
N LEU A 230 -11.28 1.88 1.92
CA LEU A 230 -10.11 1.74 2.79
C LEU A 230 -8.96 2.56 2.20
N LEU A 231 -8.37 3.44 2.98
CA LEU A 231 -7.13 4.15 2.67
C LEU A 231 -6.08 3.74 3.67
N ALA A 232 -4.89 3.37 3.22
CA ALA A 232 -3.80 3.08 4.12
C ALA A 232 -2.45 3.42 3.50
N GLY A 233 -1.45 3.55 4.38
CA GLY A 233 -0.09 3.87 3.99
C GLY A 233 0.62 4.68 5.04
N ASP A 234 1.80 5.16 4.66
CA ASP A 234 2.56 6.14 5.41
C ASP A 234 1.92 7.53 5.22
N LEU A 235 1.13 7.93 6.21
CA LEU A 235 0.46 9.23 6.18
C LEU A 235 1.36 10.34 6.74
N ASN A 236 2.61 10.05 7.11
CA ASN A 236 3.57 11.00 7.67
C ASN A 236 2.96 11.85 8.81
N ALA A 237 2.16 11.22 9.67
CA ALA A 237 1.40 11.91 10.70
C ALA A 237 2.28 12.39 11.88
N ILE A 238 3.03 13.46 11.65
CA ILE A 238 4.07 13.98 12.55
C ILE A 238 3.77 15.37 13.14
N GLN A 239 2.71 16.05 12.69
CA GLN A 239 2.31 17.37 13.16
C GLN A 239 0.96 17.35 13.89
N PRO A 240 0.66 18.36 14.72
CA PRO A 240 -0.63 18.48 15.44
C PRO A 240 -1.87 18.21 14.60
N PHE A 241 -1.96 18.80 13.40
CA PHE A 241 -3.13 18.64 12.53
C PHE A 241 -3.33 17.21 12.03
N ASP A 242 -2.27 16.38 11.95
CA ASP A 242 -2.35 15.01 11.44
C ASP A 242 -3.19 14.07 12.33
N ARG A 243 -3.46 14.50 13.57
CA ARG A 243 -4.31 13.77 14.52
C ARG A 243 -5.78 13.80 14.12
N THR A 244 -6.26 14.89 13.51
CA THR A 244 -7.68 15.09 13.20
C THR A 244 -8.01 14.94 11.73
N LEU A 245 -7.02 14.81 10.84
CA LEU A 245 -7.27 14.78 9.40
C LEU A 245 -8.29 13.73 8.95
N HIS A 246 -8.35 12.57 9.60
CA HIS A 246 -9.37 11.56 9.32
C HIS A 246 -10.79 12.12 9.56
N PHE A 247 -11.02 12.69 10.76
CA PHE A 247 -12.27 13.33 11.13
C PHE A 247 -12.61 14.51 10.23
N ASP A 248 -11.64 15.38 9.93
CA ASP A 248 -11.82 16.56 9.08
C ASP A 248 -12.25 16.19 7.64
N ASN A 249 -12.00 14.95 7.23
CA ASN A 249 -12.33 14.41 5.90
C ASN A 249 -13.47 13.38 5.92
N ASN A 250 -14.21 13.26 7.02
CA ASN A 250 -15.27 12.26 7.22
C ASN A 250 -14.80 10.81 6.99
N LEU A 251 -13.60 10.51 7.46
CA LEU A 251 -13.02 9.17 7.50
C LEU A 251 -12.83 8.74 8.96
N HIS A 252 -12.99 7.45 9.21
CA HIS A 252 -12.73 6.83 10.49
C HIS A 252 -11.30 6.30 10.54
N ASP A 253 -10.68 6.22 11.72
CA ASP A 253 -9.35 5.64 11.91
C ASP A 253 -9.49 4.28 12.58
N ALA A 254 -9.10 3.21 11.90
CA ALA A 254 -9.30 1.85 12.38
C ALA A 254 -8.63 1.56 13.73
N TYR A 255 -7.47 2.15 13.99
CA TYR A 255 -6.77 1.98 15.27
C TYR A 255 -7.53 2.65 16.41
N LEU A 256 -8.04 3.87 16.18
CA LEU A 256 -8.78 4.62 17.20
C LEU A 256 -10.17 4.03 17.45
N ASP A 257 -10.87 3.62 16.39
CA ASP A 257 -12.20 2.99 16.48
C ASP A 257 -12.16 1.65 17.25
N LEU A 258 -11.01 0.96 17.26
CA LEU A 258 -10.77 -0.24 18.05
C LEU A 258 -10.22 0.06 19.46
N GLY A 259 -10.25 1.31 19.92
CA GLY A 259 -9.86 1.72 21.26
C GLY A 259 -8.37 2.06 21.42
N GLY A 260 -7.62 2.11 20.32
CA GLY A 260 -6.27 2.65 20.28
C GLY A 260 -6.21 4.12 20.68
N LYS A 261 -5.02 4.60 21.01
CA LYS A 261 -4.78 5.98 21.43
C LYS A 261 -3.66 6.62 20.63
N GLU A 262 -3.91 7.83 20.12
CA GLU A 262 -2.85 8.65 19.56
C GLU A 262 -1.74 8.90 20.59
N ASP A 263 -0.54 9.20 20.08
CA ASP A 263 0.63 9.56 20.90
C ASP A 263 0.96 8.54 21.99
N SER A 264 0.81 7.25 21.67
CA SER A 264 1.16 6.15 22.57
C SER A 264 2.15 5.19 21.94
N ASP A 265 3.03 4.61 22.75
CA ASP A 265 4.02 3.61 22.32
C ASP A 265 3.37 2.40 21.61
N ALA A 266 2.13 2.07 21.99
CA ALA A 266 1.35 1.01 21.37
C ALA A 266 0.90 1.35 19.94
N GLY A 267 0.75 2.63 19.63
CA GLY A 267 0.34 3.12 18.31
C GLY A 267 1.50 3.48 17.40
N TYR A 268 2.69 3.77 17.93
CA TYR A 268 3.81 4.20 17.10
C TYR A 268 4.23 3.14 16.08
N THR A 269 4.45 3.59 14.84
CA THR A 269 4.90 2.79 13.70
C THR A 269 6.26 3.22 13.19
N TRP A 270 6.78 4.36 13.66
CA TRP A 270 8.10 4.86 13.31
C TRP A 270 8.91 5.30 14.54
N GLY A 271 10.24 5.18 14.43
CA GLY A 271 11.20 5.66 15.42
C GLY A 271 11.73 4.57 16.37
N GLN A 272 11.28 3.32 16.23
CA GLN A 272 11.80 2.18 17.00
C GLN A 272 12.92 1.41 16.29
N GLN A 273 12.96 1.45 14.95
CA GLN A 273 13.94 0.77 14.10
C GLN A 273 14.85 1.77 13.37
N VAL A 274 15.21 2.85 14.07
CA VAL A 274 16.11 3.89 13.57
C VAL A 274 17.32 4.02 14.49
N PRO A 275 18.45 4.58 14.00
CA PRO A 275 19.57 4.90 14.86
C PRO A 275 19.17 5.78 16.04
N GLN A 276 19.82 5.58 17.20
CA GLN A 276 19.45 6.28 18.43
C GLN A 276 19.44 7.81 18.28
N TRP A 277 20.39 8.38 17.54
CA TRP A 277 20.46 9.83 17.30
C TRP A 277 19.22 10.37 16.56
N MET A 278 18.63 9.57 15.67
CA MET A 278 17.45 9.94 14.90
C MET A 278 16.21 9.91 15.79
N LYS A 279 16.10 8.87 16.61
CA LYS A 279 15.06 8.76 17.64
C LYS A 279 15.14 9.92 18.65
N ASP A 280 16.32 10.27 19.12
CA ASP A 280 16.51 11.37 20.07
C ASP A 280 16.12 12.73 19.46
N LYS A 281 16.33 12.90 18.15
CA LYS A 281 16.04 14.14 17.43
C LYS A 281 14.56 14.30 17.07
N PHE A 282 13.91 13.23 16.62
CA PHE A 282 12.57 13.28 16.03
C PHE A 282 11.48 12.59 16.87
N GLY A 283 11.86 11.78 17.86
CA GLY A 283 10.94 10.99 18.67
C GLY A 283 10.39 9.78 17.92
N CYS A 284 9.30 9.23 18.45
CA CYS A 284 8.51 8.19 17.80
C CYS A 284 7.14 8.75 17.40
N SER A 285 6.53 8.17 16.36
CA SER A 285 5.23 8.63 15.87
C SER A 285 4.44 7.49 15.22
N ARG A 286 3.12 7.69 15.12
CA ARG A 286 2.21 6.80 14.39
C ARG A 286 2.00 7.37 12.99
N MET A 287 2.99 7.16 12.12
CA MET A 287 2.95 7.68 10.75
C MET A 287 1.97 6.89 9.88
N ASP A 288 1.94 5.57 10.07
CA ASP A 288 1.16 4.65 9.26
C ASP A 288 -0.24 4.49 9.84
N LYS A 289 -1.27 4.64 9.00
CA LYS A 289 -2.68 4.58 9.42
C LYS A 289 -3.52 3.78 8.42
N ILE A 290 -4.62 3.20 8.90
CA ILE A 290 -5.70 2.68 8.05
C ILE A 290 -6.96 3.50 8.35
N LEU A 291 -7.43 4.24 7.35
CA LEU A 291 -8.64 5.02 7.38
C LEU A 291 -9.74 4.33 6.58
N PHE A 292 -10.99 4.47 6.99
CA PHE A 292 -12.11 3.79 6.34
C PHE A 292 -13.41 4.59 6.37
N GLN A 293 -14.35 4.20 5.52
CA GLN A 293 -15.75 4.65 5.56
C GLN A 293 -16.69 3.68 4.83
N GLY A 294 -18.00 3.85 5.02
CA GLY A 294 -19.03 3.11 4.30
C GLY A 294 -19.18 1.67 4.79
N ALA A 295 -19.44 0.74 3.88
CA ALA A 295 -19.87 -0.62 4.17
C ALA A 295 -18.76 -1.60 4.61
N VAL A 296 -17.83 -1.11 5.43
CA VAL A 296 -16.75 -1.88 6.04
C VAL A 296 -16.59 -1.48 7.52
N GLN A 297 -16.31 -2.45 8.38
CA GLN A 297 -16.11 -2.20 9.81
C GLN A 297 -14.81 -2.89 10.27
N PRO A 298 -13.87 -2.18 10.91
CA PRO A 298 -12.69 -2.79 11.50
C PRO A 298 -13.08 -3.74 12.63
N VAL A 299 -12.46 -4.92 12.65
CA VAL A 299 -12.60 -5.94 13.70
C VAL A 299 -11.27 -6.30 14.34
N ASN A 300 -10.15 -6.03 13.67
CA ASN A 300 -8.81 -6.19 14.23
C ASN A 300 -7.85 -5.14 13.66
N PHE A 301 -6.84 -4.76 14.45
CA PHE A 301 -5.74 -3.90 14.03
C PHE A 301 -4.47 -4.27 14.78
N GLU A 302 -3.39 -4.51 14.05
CA GLU A 302 -2.11 -4.96 14.58
C GLU A 302 -0.94 -4.22 13.91
N ARG A 303 0.16 -4.08 14.65
CA ARG A 303 1.45 -3.73 14.08
C ARG A 303 2.20 -5.00 13.70
N ILE A 304 2.95 -4.95 12.62
CA ILE A 304 3.71 -6.07 12.07
C ILE A 304 5.15 -5.63 11.74
N GLY A 305 6.03 -6.57 11.40
CA GLY A 305 7.37 -6.24 10.91
C GLY A 305 8.37 -5.80 11.99
N MET A 306 7.97 -5.86 13.26
CA MET A 306 8.82 -5.49 14.39
C MET A 306 10.01 -6.45 14.53
N GLY A 307 11.22 -5.91 14.47
CA GLY A 307 12.47 -6.65 14.61
C GLY A 307 12.79 -7.53 13.40
N VAL A 308 12.14 -7.34 12.24
CA VAL A 308 12.50 -8.06 11.02
C VAL A 308 13.82 -7.52 10.50
N LYS A 309 14.76 -8.44 10.26
CA LYS A 309 16.13 -8.14 9.83
C LYS A 309 16.50 -8.88 8.56
N VAL A 310 17.56 -8.42 7.92
CA VAL A 310 18.22 -9.13 6.81
C VAL A 310 18.74 -10.50 7.25
N ALA A 311 19.08 -11.35 6.29
CA ALA A 311 19.63 -12.68 6.56
C ALA A 311 20.98 -12.63 7.29
N GLU A 312 21.25 -13.63 8.14
CA GLU A 312 22.47 -13.68 8.98
C GLU A 312 23.77 -13.59 8.17
N ASN A 313 23.79 -14.15 6.96
CA ASN A 313 24.99 -14.18 6.11
C ASN A 313 25.37 -12.81 5.52
N VAL A 314 24.49 -11.81 5.58
CA VAL A 314 24.77 -10.42 5.16
C VAL A 314 24.68 -9.43 6.32
N MET A 315 24.28 -9.87 7.52
CA MET A 315 24.03 -9.01 8.68
C MET A 315 25.22 -8.11 9.02
N GLU A 316 26.43 -8.66 9.07
CA GLU A 316 27.63 -7.90 9.45
C GLU A 316 27.94 -6.76 8.47
N GLU A 317 27.62 -6.93 7.19
CA GLU A 317 27.81 -5.89 6.18
C GLU A 317 26.70 -4.83 6.29
N VAL A 318 25.46 -5.26 6.49
CA VAL A 318 24.31 -4.36 6.62
C VAL A 318 24.41 -3.51 7.88
N GLU A 319 24.82 -4.07 9.01
CA GLU A 319 24.95 -3.35 10.29
C GLU A 319 26.02 -2.24 10.28
N LYS A 320 26.93 -2.24 9.30
CA LYS A 320 27.89 -1.14 9.10
C LYS A 320 27.22 0.14 8.60
N GLU A 321 26.05 0.03 7.97
CA GLU A 321 25.31 1.17 7.40
C GLU A 321 23.93 1.37 8.04
N ILE A 322 23.29 0.29 8.47
CA ILE A 322 21.93 0.28 9.01
C ILE A 322 21.99 -0.35 10.39
N GLU A 323 21.95 0.47 11.44
CA GLU A 323 21.95 0.01 12.82
C GLU A 323 20.90 -1.09 13.00
N GLY A 324 21.25 -2.20 13.66
CA GLY A 324 20.34 -3.32 13.93
C GLY A 324 19.98 -4.20 12.72
N GLY A 325 20.37 -3.85 11.49
CA GLY A 325 20.16 -4.66 10.29
C GLY A 325 18.69 -4.82 9.89
N TRP A 326 17.83 -3.87 10.28
CA TRP A 326 16.39 -3.93 10.02
C TRP A 326 16.07 -3.80 8.53
N VAL A 327 14.95 -4.40 8.12
CA VAL A 327 14.50 -4.33 6.73
C VAL A 327 13.90 -2.98 6.36
N THR A 328 13.43 -2.20 7.33
CA THR A 328 12.89 -0.84 7.18
C THR A 328 12.90 -0.15 8.55
N ASP A 329 12.85 1.18 8.57
CA ASP A 329 12.66 1.98 9.77
C ASP A 329 11.20 2.01 10.28
N HIS A 330 10.25 1.52 9.48
CA HIS A 330 8.83 1.41 9.84
C HIS A 330 8.44 0.03 10.36
N TYR A 331 7.56 0.00 11.37
CA TYR A 331 6.65 -1.12 11.56
C TYR A 331 5.54 -1.05 10.52
N GLY A 332 5.11 -2.20 10.01
CA GLY A 332 3.92 -2.28 9.17
C GLY A 332 2.66 -2.28 10.05
N ILE A 333 1.52 -2.12 9.40
CA ILE A 333 0.19 -2.24 10.03
C ILE A 333 -0.67 -3.23 9.27
N MET A 334 -1.54 -3.92 9.99
CA MET A 334 -2.46 -4.91 9.46
C MET A 334 -3.84 -4.71 10.09
N GLY A 335 -4.84 -4.43 9.27
CA GLY A 335 -6.23 -4.30 9.70
C GLY A 335 -7.10 -5.37 9.09
N GLU A 336 -8.10 -5.84 9.83
CA GLU A 336 -9.14 -6.73 9.32
C GLU A 336 -10.49 -6.03 9.35
N PHE A 337 -11.22 -6.13 8.24
CA PHE A 337 -12.49 -5.44 8.05
C PHE A 337 -13.56 -6.41 7.61
N THR A 338 -14.66 -6.47 8.35
CA THR A 338 -15.86 -7.18 7.92
C THR A 338 -16.64 -6.32 6.94
N LEU A 339 -17.21 -6.96 5.92
CA LEU A 339 -18.14 -6.34 4.98
C LEU A 339 -19.52 -6.22 5.62
N THR A 340 -20.10 -5.02 5.65
CA THR A 340 -21.38 -4.78 6.34
C THR A 340 -22.56 -4.74 5.37
N ASP A 341 -23.77 -4.61 5.90
CA ASP A 341 -25.00 -4.34 5.15
C ASP A 341 -25.34 -5.34 4.03
N GLY A 342 -24.81 -6.55 4.10
CA GLY A 342 -25.03 -7.61 3.11
C GLY A 342 -24.20 -7.47 1.83
N TRP A 343 -23.23 -6.55 1.80
CA TRP A 343 -22.28 -6.44 0.71
C TRP A 343 -21.29 -7.60 0.67
N GLN A 344 -20.86 -7.98 -0.52
CA GLN A 344 -19.97 -9.10 -0.78
C GLN A 344 -19.00 -8.76 -1.91
N LEU A 345 -17.75 -9.19 -1.76
CA LEU A 345 -16.75 -9.08 -2.82
C LEU A 345 -17.06 -10.10 -3.92
N GLN A 346 -16.97 -9.67 -5.18
CA GLN A 346 -17.10 -10.59 -6.30
C GLN A 346 -15.79 -11.32 -6.55
N LYS A 347 -15.91 -12.60 -6.91
CA LYS A 347 -14.77 -13.42 -7.33
C LYS A 347 -14.37 -13.08 -8.76
N TRP A 348 -13.07 -13.20 -9.04
CA TRP A 348 -12.55 -13.20 -10.39
C TRP A 348 -12.84 -14.54 -11.09
N ASP A 349 -13.65 -14.51 -12.15
CA ASP A 349 -14.06 -15.70 -12.92
C ASP A 349 -13.08 -16.07 -14.05
N GLY A 350 -11.88 -15.48 -14.06
CA GLY A 350 -10.90 -15.73 -15.13
C GLY A 350 -10.44 -17.17 -15.16
N ASP A 351 -10.99 -17.94 -16.11
CA ASP A 351 -10.44 -19.19 -16.60
C ASP A 351 -10.39 -19.18 -18.14
N CYS A 352 -9.30 -19.73 -18.68
CA CYS A 352 -9.28 -20.27 -20.03
C CYS A 352 -8.23 -21.38 -20.12
N GLY A 353 -8.29 -22.35 -19.19
CA GLY A 353 -7.94 -23.73 -19.49
C GLY A 353 -9.16 -24.45 -20.06
N GLN A 354 -9.55 -24.16 -21.30
CA GLN A 354 -10.57 -24.97 -21.97
C GLN A 354 -10.06 -26.41 -22.12
N GLU A 355 -10.70 -27.34 -21.41
CA GLU A 355 -10.76 -28.75 -21.80
C GLU A 355 -11.29 -28.84 -23.25
N VAL A 356 -10.40 -29.06 -24.21
CA VAL A 356 -10.78 -29.71 -25.48
C VAL A 356 -11.01 -31.19 -25.17
N ARG A 357 -12.13 -31.51 -24.53
CA ARG A 357 -12.66 -32.88 -24.50
C ARG A 357 -13.56 -33.08 -25.71
N SER A 358 -12.98 -33.76 -26.70
CA SER A 358 -13.62 -34.72 -27.60
C SER A 358 -15.00 -34.36 -28.18
N ARG A 359 -14.99 -33.84 -29.41
CA ARG A 359 -15.98 -34.21 -30.43
C ARG A 359 -15.26 -34.84 -31.62
N LEU A 360 -15.00 -36.13 -31.50
CA LEU A 360 -14.90 -37.03 -32.66
C LEU A 360 -15.65 -38.30 -32.26
N SER A 361 -16.95 -38.28 -32.57
CA SER A 361 -17.75 -39.46 -32.92
C SER A 361 -17.71 -39.63 -34.42
#